data_AF-R9PJI2-F1
#
_entry.id   AF-R9PJI2-F1
#
_cell.length_a   1.000
_cell.length_b   1.000
_cell.length_c   1.000
_cell.angle_alpha   90.00
_cell.angle_beta   90.00
_cell.angle_gamma   90.00
#
_symmetry.space_group_name_H-M   'P 1'
#
loop_
_entity.id
_entity.type
_entity.pdbx_description
1 polymer ?
#
loop_
_entity_poly.entity_id
_entity_poly.type
_entity_poly.pdbx_seq_one_letter_code
_entity_poly.pdbx_strand_id
1 'polypeptide(L)'
;MSPIPTISLGGSASHINIGRIAFGCMGMTWCDPSLRTPDQQAFETIKAAVDSGSNLLNSSAFYGPQSDPYANLALLRRFYEAYPEYKDKTVLSIKGGCNVEKYREIGMGGLQPDASVEVLEADLRGIREQLGTDHGGKEIDVYEMARRDSKVPMKQIMYNMLSLSSETYTDAEGKQQKGKGLFKHISLSEVGLDSIKEATSVAPVAFVELEVSPWELEAFNQGIVEYCSSAKIPILAYSPTGKGMLTGTIKSLDDLPENDIRRHMDRLQSENLAKNLELANEFKTLAAQHNPQVTPTQLGLAWLIASSDVLVPLPGTSKASRAKENAESANIDLGQETKKKLDDKVKQFKVAGGRYNENARKHMALWG
;
A
#
# COMPACT_ATOMS: atom_id res chain seq x y z
N MET A 1 12.70 -3.84 22.43
CA MET A 1 11.82 -2.78 21.92
C MET A 1 10.42 -3.09 22.39
N SER A 2 9.65 -2.09 22.79
CA SER A 2 8.23 -2.30 23.07
C SER A 2 7.52 -2.68 21.78
N PRO A 3 6.59 -3.65 21.80
CA PRO A 3 5.78 -3.96 20.62
C PRO A 3 5.02 -2.70 20.19
N ILE A 4 4.97 -2.43 18.88
CA ILE A 4 4.15 -1.33 18.37
C ILE A 4 2.66 -1.63 18.57
N PRO A 5 1.78 -0.61 18.71
CA PRO A 5 0.35 -0.83 18.76
C PRO A 5 -0.14 -1.58 17.53
N THR A 6 -1.21 -2.35 17.70
CA THR A 6 -1.83 -3.13 16.63
C THR A 6 -3.25 -2.65 16.33
N ILE A 7 -3.76 -3.05 15.17
CA ILE A 7 -5.15 -2.90 14.75
C ILE A 7 -5.61 -4.21 14.11
N SER A 8 -6.87 -4.57 14.32
CA SER A 8 -7.49 -5.71 13.65
C SER A 8 -7.82 -5.36 12.21
N LEU A 9 -7.66 -6.30 11.29
CA LEU A 9 -8.20 -6.16 9.94
C LEU A 9 -9.74 -6.08 9.98
N GLY A 10 -10.32 -5.67 8.85
CA GLY A 10 -11.76 -5.62 8.68
C GLY A 10 -12.36 -7.00 8.32
N GLY A 11 -13.69 -7.05 8.36
CA GLY A 11 -14.44 -8.15 7.77
C GLY A 11 -14.10 -9.56 8.28
N SER A 12 -13.97 -10.52 7.36
CA SER A 12 -13.64 -11.93 7.65
C SER A 12 -12.24 -12.09 8.25
N ALA A 13 -11.37 -11.09 8.06
CA ALA A 13 -10.02 -11.03 8.60
C ALA A 13 -9.94 -10.40 9.99
N SER A 14 -11.07 -10.04 10.63
CA SER A 14 -11.08 -9.30 11.91
C SER A 14 -10.43 -9.98 13.11
N HIS A 15 -10.12 -11.27 13.00
CA HIS A 15 -9.34 -12.01 13.98
C HIS A 15 -7.81 -11.83 13.79
N ILE A 16 -7.38 -11.23 12.69
CA ILE A 16 -5.98 -10.97 12.33
C ILE A 16 -5.60 -9.56 12.79
N ASN A 17 -4.55 -9.47 13.61
CA ASN A 17 -3.99 -8.20 14.06
C ASN A 17 -2.72 -7.86 13.28
N ILE A 18 -2.62 -6.61 12.85
CA ILE A 18 -1.44 -6.06 12.20
C ILE A 18 -0.88 -4.89 13.01
N GLY A 19 0.41 -4.62 12.89
CA GLY A 19 1.01 -3.40 13.45
C GLY A 19 0.41 -2.13 12.85
N ARG A 20 0.43 -1.03 13.61
CA ARG A 20 -0.02 0.30 13.14
C ARG A 20 0.90 0.94 12.08
N ILE A 21 1.93 0.23 11.63
CA ILE A 21 2.73 0.51 10.44
C ILE A 21 2.83 -0.80 9.64
N ALA A 22 2.47 -0.78 8.37
CA ALA A 22 2.66 -1.88 7.43
C ALA A 22 3.95 -1.71 6.60
N PHE A 23 4.39 -2.74 5.88
CA PHE A 23 5.63 -2.71 5.11
C PHE A 23 5.42 -2.90 3.60
N GLY A 24 5.79 -1.88 2.81
CA GLY A 24 5.71 -1.93 1.35
C GLY A 24 6.98 -2.49 0.70
N CYS A 25 6.83 -3.55 -0.10
CA CYS A 25 7.95 -4.24 -0.76
C CYS A 25 8.28 -3.68 -2.17
N MET A 26 7.44 -2.79 -2.70
CA MET A 26 7.51 -2.26 -4.07
C MET A 26 8.89 -1.81 -4.52
N GLY A 27 9.54 -0.96 -3.73
CA GLY A 27 10.81 -0.31 -4.10
C GLY A 27 12.03 -1.25 -4.11
N MET A 28 11.88 -2.51 -3.68
CA MET A 28 12.98 -3.47 -3.73
C MET A 28 13.27 -3.96 -5.15
N THR A 29 12.25 -3.96 -6.02
CA THR A 29 12.33 -4.59 -7.34
C THR A 29 11.69 -3.77 -8.47
N TRP A 30 10.76 -2.84 -8.18
CA TRP A 30 10.16 -1.99 -9.21
C TRP A 30 11.04 -0.77 -9.54
N CYS A 31 12.18 -1.09 -10.15
CA CYS A 31 13.22 -0.15 -10.55
C CYS A 31 13.98 -0.75 -11.74
N ASP A 32 14.99 -0.03 -12.22
CA ASP A 32 15.95 -0.60 -13.16
C ASP A 32 16.53 -1.91 -12.59
N PRO A 33 16.64 -3.01 -13.38
CA PRO A 33 17.21 -4.28 -12.91
C PRO A 33 18.56 -4.15 -12.20
N SER A 34 19.42 -3.21 -12.63
CA SER A 34 20.74 -2.97 -12.03
C SER A 34 20.68 -2.32 -10.64
N LEU A 35 19.53 -1.71 -10.30
CA LEU A 35 19.28 -1.02 -9.02
C LEU A 35 18.47 -1.87 -8.04
N ARG A 36 18.14 -3.12 -8.39
CA ARG A 36 17.38 -4.03 -7.53
C ARG A 36 18.10 -4.24 -6.21
N THR A 37 17.32 -4.34 -5.14
CA THR A 37 17.87 -4.63 -3.81
C THR A 37 18.38 -6.08 -3.80
N PRO A 38 19.66 -6.34 -3.44
CA PRO A 38 20.17 -7.69 -3.31
C PRO A 38 19.43 -8.49 -2.22
N ASP A 39 19.31 -9.81 -2.42
CA ASP A 39 18.55 -10.71 -1.52
C ASP A 39 18.94 -10.54 -0.05
N GLN A 40 20.24 -10.55 0.27
CA GLN A 40 20.69 -10.41 1.66
C GLN A 40 20.16 -9.12 2.30
N GLN A 41 20.28 -7.98 1.60
CA GLN A 41 19.80 -6.69 2.08
C GLN A 41 18.27 -6.64 2.18
N ALA A 42 17.56 -7.21 1.20
CA ALA A 42 16.11 -7.28 1.21
C ALA A 42 15.61 -8.13 2.39
N PHE A 43 16.20 -9.31 2.61
CA PHE A 43 15.84 -10.21 3.69
C PHE A 43 16.09 -9.58 5.05
N GLU A 44 17.26 -8.97 5.27
CA GLU A 44 17.56 -8.22 6.49
C GLU A 44 16.55 -7.10 6.73
N THR A 45 16.10 -6.41 5.67
CA THR A 45 15.10 -5.35 5.76
C THR A 45 13.71 -5.88 6.11
N ILE A 46 13.26 -6.96 5.46
CA ILE A 46 11.96 -7.58 5.75
C ILE A 46 11.94 -8.09 7.20
N LYS A 47 13.01 -8.76 7.65
CA LYS A 47 13.14 -9.21 9.04
C LYS A 47 13.06 -8.04 10.00
N ALA A 48 13.82 -6.96 9.76
CA ALA A 48 13.78 -5.78 10.61
C ALA A 48 12.38 -5.14 10.69
N ALA A 49 11.62 -5.11 9.58
CA ALA A 49 10.24 -4.64 9.58
C ALA A 49 9.33 -5.53 10.45
N VAL A 50 9.32 -6.83 10.16
CA VAL A 50 8.43 -7.81 10.82
C VAL A 50 8.76 -7.94 12.31
N ASP A 51 10.05 -8.03 12.66
CA ASP A 51 10.50 -8.15 14.06
C ASP A 51 10.26 -6.86 14.85
N SER A 52 10.06 -5.72 14.18
CA SER A 52 9.62 -4.45 14.79
C SER A 52 8.10 -4.29 14.83
N GLY A 53 7.34 -5.29 14.35
CA GLY A 53 5.88 -5.36 14.41
C GLY A 53 5.15 -4.99 13.12
N SER A 54 5.86 -4.59 12.05
CA SER A 54 5.27 -4.38 10.72
C SER A 54 5.10 -5.72 10.00
N ASN A 55 4.12 -6.49 10.48
CA ASN A 55 3.84 -7.86 10.04
C ASN A 55 2.96 -7.97 8.79
N LEU A 56 2.31 -6.90 8.34
CA LEU A 56 1.65 -6.87 7.03
C LEU A 56 2.67 -6.49 5.95
N LEU A 57 2.98 -7.44 5.07
CA LEU A 57 3.83 -7.21 3.89
C LEU A 57 2.94 -6.97 2.67
N ASN A 58 3.15 -5.85 1.98
CA ASN A 58 2.42 -5.49 0.77
C ASN A 58 3.30 -5.64 -0.48
N SER A 59 2.79 -6.37 -1.47
CA SER A 59 3.44 -6.67 -2.74
C SER A 59 2.43 -6.69 -3.89
N SER A 60 2.84 -7.09 -5.09
CA SER A 60 2.02 -7.11 -6.30
C SER A 60 2.53 -8.11 -7.33
N ALA A 61 1.63 -8.59 -8.19
CA ALA A 61 1.92 -9.32 -9.43
C ALA A 61 2.82 -8.54 -10.41
N PHE A 62 2.92 -7.21 -10.28
CA PHE A 62 3.62 -6.34 -11.22
C PHE A 62 4.68 -5.42 -10.57
N TYR A 63 5.13 -5.71 -9.35
CA TYR A 63 6.23 -4.97 -8.71
C TYR A 63 7.59 -5.39 -9.27
N GLY A 64 7.79 -5.15 -10.55
CA GLY A 64 9.02 -5.42 -11.27
C GLY A 64 9.04 -4.64 -12.58
N PRO A 65 10.20 -4.52 -13.23
CA PRO A 65 10.28 -3.92 -14.55
C PRO A 65 9.50 -4.76 -15.56
N GLN A 66 9.16 -4.16 -16.70
CA GLN A 66 8.43 -4.83 -17.79
C GLN A 66 9.02 -6.19 -18.21
N SER A 67 10.36 -6.32 -18.17
CA SER A 67 11.05 -7.57 -18.49
C SER A 67 10.83 -8.69 -17.47
N ASP A 68 10.47 -8.34 -16.23
CA ASP A 68 10.29 -9.26 -15.12
C ASP A 68 9.32 -8.67 -14.07
N PRO A 69 8.00 -8.64 -14.37
CA PRO A 69 6.97 -8.05 -13.53
C PRO A 69 6.84 -8.73 -12.16
N TYR A 70 7.08 -10.04 -12.10
CA TYR A 70 6.95 -10.85 -10.89
C TYR A 70 8.18 -10.79 -9.97
N ALA A 71 9.17 -9.93 -10.26
CA ALA A 71 10.42 -9.84 -9.51
C ALA A 71 10.23 -9.77 -7.98
N ASN A 72 9.22 -9.03 -7.50
CA ASN A 72 8.94 -8.92 -6.06
C ASN A 72 8.42 -10.23 -5.46
N LEU A 73 7.55 -10.95 -6.16
CA LEU A 73 7.03 -12.24 -5.70
C LEU A 73 8.16 -13.28 -5.66
N ALA A 74 9.02 -13.31 -6.67
CA ALA A 74 10.19 -14.18 -6.69
C ALA A 74 11.16 -13.86 -5.54
N LEU A 75 11.37 -12.58 -5.20
CA LEU A 75 12.13 -12.17 -4.03
C LEU A 75 11.48 -12.67 -2.73
N LEU A 76 10.17 -12.50 -2.58
CA LEU A 76 9.44 -12.97 -1.39
C LEU A 76 9.46 -14.49 -1.26
N ARG A 77 9.38 -15.24 -2.38
CA ARG A 77 9.54 -16.69 -2.37
C ARG A 77 10.89 -17.10 -1.79
N ARG A 78 11.99 -16.54 -2.31
CA ARG A 78 13.35 -16.84 -1.79
C ARG A 78 13.50 -16.42 -0.32
N PHE A 79 12.85 -15.33 0.09
CA PHE A 79 12.79 -14.93 1.50
C PHE A 79 12.14 -16.01 2.37
N TYR A 80 10.95 -16.49 2.01
CA TYR A 80 10.25 -17.51 2.79
C TYR A 80 10.90 -18.91 2.70
N GLU A 81 11.63 -19.21 1.63
CA GLU A 81 12.45 -20.42 1.53
C GLU A 81 13.65 -20.35 2.49
N ALA A 82 14.30 -19.18 2.60
CA ALA A 82 15.41 -18.96 3.51
C ALA A 82 14.98 -18.83 4.99
N TYR A 83 13.77 -18.32 5.24
CA TYR A 83 13.24 -18.04 6.58
C TYR A 83 11.78 -18.52 6.73
N PRO A 84 11.54 -19.84 6.71
CA PRO A 84 10.19 -20.41 6.69
C PRO A 84 9.34 -20.02 7.90
N GLU A 85 9.95 -19.72 9.05
CA GLU A 85 9.27 -19.25 10.26
C GLU A 85 8.57 -17.89 10.08
N TYR A 86 8.95 -17.11 9.06
CA TYR A 86 8.28 -15.84 8.77
C TYR A 86 6.94 -16.03 8.05
N LYS A 87 6.64 -17.22 7.51
CA LYS A 87 5.32 -17.48 6.91
C LYS A 87 4.17 -17.32 7.91
N ASP A 88 4.40 -17.67 9.17
CA ASP A 88 3.41 -17.54 10.24
C ASP A 88 3.48 -16.18 10.98
N LYS A 89 4.58 -15.44 10.77
CA LYS A 89 4.76 -14.10 11.35
C LYS A 89 4.20 -12.99 10.48
N THR A 90 3.84 -13.26 9.23
CA THR A 90 3.43 -12.24 8.26
C THR A 90 2.03 -12.46 7.72
N VAL A 91 1.36 -11.34 7.45
CA VAL A 91 0.17 -11.26 6.60
C VAL A 91 0.65 -10.78 5.24
N LEU A 92 0.50 -11.60 4.19
CA LEU A 92 0.90 -11.23 2.84
C LEU A 92 -0.29 -10.69 2.04
N SER A 93 -0.22 -9.40 1.71
CA SER A 93 -1.15 -8.73 0.80
C SER A 93 -0.55 -8.60 -0.60
N ILE A 94 -1.23 -9.13 -1.61
CA ILE A 94 -0.82 -9.05 -3.01
C ILE A 94 -1.84 -8.27 -3.82
N LYS A 95 -1.37 -7.21 -4.48
CA LYS A 95 -2.11 -6.53 -5.54
C LYS A 95 -2.11 -7.32 -6.84
N GLY A 96 -3.26 -7.31 -7.50
CA GLY A 96 -3.45 -7.91 -8.80
C GLY A 96 -4.61 -7.26 -9.54
N GLY A 97 -5.28 -8.03 -10.38
CA GLY A 97 -6.46 -7.60 -11.11
C GLY A 97 -6.14 -6.93 -12.44
N CYS A 98 -4.99 -7.28 -13.02
CA CYS A 98 -4.51 -6.76 -14.28
C CYS A 98 -3.88 -7.86 -15.12
N ASN A 99 -3.80 -7.64 -16.43
CA ASN A 99 -3.15 -8.57 -17.33
C ASN A 99 -1.62 -8.31 -17.38
N VAL A 100 -0.85 -9.12 -16.65
CA VAL A 100 0.62 -9.00 -16.59
C VAL A 100 1.28 -9.25 -17.95
N GLU A 101 0.70 -10.09 -18.81
CA GLU A 101 1.25 -10.33 -20.16
C GLU A 101 1.14 -9.08 -21.04
N LYS A 102 0.04 -8.33 -20.93
CA LYS A 102 -0.05 -7.00 -21.57
C LYS A 102 0.95 -6.01 -21.00
N TYR A 103 1.23 -6.06 -19.69
CA TYR A 103 2.30 -5.25 -19.11
C TYR A 103 3.66 -5.59 -19.71
N ARG A 104 3.98 -6.88 -19.91
CA ARG A 104 5.20 -7.32 -20.60
C ARG A 104 5.28 -6.81 -22.04
N GLU A 105 4.15 -6.74 -22.74
CA GLU A 105 4.07 -6.32 -24.15
C GLU A 105 4.26 -4.81 -24.33
N ILE A 106 3.49 -4.00 -23.60
CA ILE A 106 3.36 -2.55 -23.86
C ILE A 106 3.65 -1.66 -22.64
N GLY A 107 4.28 -2.22 -21.60
CA GLY A 107 4.64 -1.51 -20.38
C GLY A 107 3.41 -1.00 -19.63
N MET A 108 3.52 0.16 -18.96
CA MET A 108 2.48 0.69 -18.07
C MET A 108 1.08 0.80 -18.71
N GLY A 109 1.00 0.96 -20.05
CA GLY A 109 -0.27 0.94 -20.76
C GLY A 109 -1.04 -0.38 -20.65
N GLY A 110 -0.33 -1.49 -20.41
CA GLY A 110 -0.88 -2.83 -20.26
C GLY A 110 -1.41 -3.16 -18.86
N LEU A 111 -1.07 -2.37 -17.83
CA LEU A 111 -1.60 -2.52 -16.46
C LEU A 111 -3.01 -1.92 -16.34
N GLN A 112 -3.94 -2.44 -17.13
CA GLN A 112 -5.36 -2.06 -17.05
C GLN A 112 -6.10 -3.00 -16.10
N PRO A 113 -7.06 -2.48 -15.30
CA PRO A 113 -7.91 -3.33 -14.49
C PRO A 113 -8.81 -4.19 -15.36
N ASP A 114 -8.95 -5.46 -14.98
CA ASP A 114 -9.91 -6.40 -15.57
C ASP A 114 -10.45 -7.29 -14.46
N ALA A 115 -11.72 -7.10 -14.13
CA ALA A 115 -12.38 -7.81 -13.04
C ALA A 115 -13.14 -9.06 -13.49
N SER A 116 -12.93 -9.55 -14.72
CA SER A 116 -13.50 -10.82 -15.17
C SER A 116 -12.93 -11.99 -14.37
N VAL A 117 -13.75 -13.01 -14.10
CA VAL A 117 -13.32 -14.18 -13.30
C VAL A 117 -12.12 -14.86 -13.96
N GLU A 118 -12.10 -14.92 -15.29
CA GLU A 118 -11.04 -15.54 -16.08
C GLU A 118 -9.69 -14.83 -15.87
N VAL A 119 -9.67 -13.49 -15.92
CA VAL A 119 -8.42 -12.73 -15.73
C VAL A 119 -7.98 -12.74 -14.28
N LEU A 120 -8.89 -12.58 -13.32
CA LEU A 120 -8.58 -12.67 -11.90
C LEU A 120 -8.00 -14.05 -11.53
N GLU A 121 -8.59 -15.13 -12.05
CA GLU A 121 -8.10 -16.48 -11.81
C GLU A 121 -6.72 -16.71 -12.43
N ALA A 122 -6.50 -16.24 -13.66
CA ALA A 122 -5.19 -16.34 -14.32
C ALA A 122 -4.10 -15.58 -13.55
N ASP A 123 -4.41 -14.36 -13.09
CA ASP A 123 -3.52 -13.55 -12.27
C ASP A 123 -3.19 -14.24 -10.94
N LEU A 124 -4.20 -14.72 -10.20
CA LEU A 124 -4.01 -15.48 -8.95
C LEU A 124 -3.18 -16.75 -9.14
N ARG A 125 -3.38 -17.49 -10.24
CA ARG A 125 -2.57 -18.67 -10.56
C ARG A 125 -1.12 -18.29 -10.82
N GLY A 126 -0.87 -17.22 -11.58
CA GLY A 126 0.47 -16.68 -11.79
C GLY A 126 1.13 -16.28 -10.47
N ILE A 127 0.42 -15.55 -9.60
CA ILE A 127 0.94 -15.15 -8.28
C ILE A 127 1.32 -16.39 -7.44
N ARG A 128 0.44 -17.40 -7.37
CA ARG A 128 0.68 -18.63 -6.59
C ARG A 128 1.86 -19.44 -7.11
N GLU A 129 2.04 -19.51 -8.43
CA GLU A 129 3.20 -20.14 -9.05
C GLU A 129 4.50 -19.45 -8.61
N GLN A 130 4.53 -18.12 -8.68
CA GLN A 130 5.70 -17.32 -8.28
C GLN A 130 6.01 -17.42 -6.80
N LEU A 131 4.98 -17.51 -5.94
CA LEU A 131 5.15 -17.76 -4.51
C LEU A 131 5.44 -19.22 -4.17
N GLY A 132 5.28 -20.15 -5.12
CA GLY A 132 5.40 -21.58 -4.88
C GLY A 132 4.34 -22.13 -3.92
N THR A 133 3.14 -21.54 -3.88
CA THR A 133 2.11 -21.85 -2.88
C THR A 133 1.75 -23.34 -2.88
N ASP A 134 1.60 -23.96 -4.06
CA ASP A 134 1.27 -25.39 -4.21
C ASP A 134 2.46 -26.32 -3.86
N HIS A 135 3.63 -25.74 -3.58
CA HIS A 135 4.85 -26.42 -3.18
C HIS A 135 5.31 -26.06 -1.76
N GLY A 136 4.38 -25.60 -0.90
CA GLY A 136 4.67 -25.25 0.50
C GLY A 136 5.21 -23.83 0.71
N GLY A 137 5.20 -23.01 -0.33
CA GLY A 137 5.46 -21.57 -0.28
C GLY A 137 4.38 -20.80 0.47
N LYS A 138 4.51 -19.46 0.51
CA LYS A 138 3.56 -18.61 1.23
C LYS A 138 2.23 -18.54 0.46
N GLU A 139 1.13 -18.69 1.18
CA GLU A 139 -0.22 -18.44 0.66
C GLU A 139 -0.52 -16.93 0.56
N ILE A 140 -1.46 -16.58 -0.31
CA ILE A 140 -1.98 -15.22 -0.42
C ILE A 140 -3.01 -15.01 0.70
N ASP A 141 -2.64 -14.28 1.75
CA ASP A 141 -3.57 -14.00 2.86
C ASP A 141 -4.61 -12.95 2.44
N VAL A 142 -4.19 -11.91 1.72
CA VAL A 142 -5.11 -10.89 1.21
C VAL A 142 -4.84 -10.66 -0.28
N TYR A 143 -5.88 -10.74 -1.09
CA TYR A 143 -5.82 -10.35 -2.50
C TYR A 143 -6.53 -9.01 -2.69
N GLU A 144 -5.84 -8.11 -3.39
CA GLU A 144 -6.25 -6.73 -3.56
C GLU A 144 -6.37 -6.39 -5.04
N MET A 145 -7.55 -5.96 -5.47
CA MET A 145 -7.69 -5.34 -6.78
C MET A 145 -6.90 -4.03 -6.79
N ALA A 146 -5.86 -3.95 -7.61
CA ALA A 146 -4.98 -2.79 -7.67
C ALA A 146 -5.71 -1.53 -8.13
N ARG A 147 -6.72 -1.67 -8.99
CA ARG A 147 -7.59 -0.61 -9.49
C ARG A 147 -9.00 -1.15 -9.72
N ARG A 148 -10.02 -0.30 -9.60
CA ARG A 148 -11.39 -0.63 -10.00
C ARG A 148 -11.48 -0.80 -11.52
N ASP A 149 -12.08 -1.90 -11.97
CA ASP A 149 -12.54 -2.01 -13.35
C ASP A 149 -13.85 -1.23 -13.51
N SER A 150 -13.81 -0.10 -14.22
CA SER A 150 -14.98 0.76 -14.40
C SER A 150 -16.05 0.18 -15.33
N LYS A 151 -15.74 -0.92 -16.05
CA LYS A 151 -16.68 -1.60 -16.94
C LYS A 151 -17.58 -2.59 -16.21
N VAL A 152 -17.25 -2.92 -14.97
CA VAL A 152 -17.95 -3.93 -14.17
C VAL A 152 -18.55 -3.26 -12.92
N PRO A 153 -19.84 -3.48 -12.60
CA PRO A 153 -20.42 -2.98 -11.36
C PRO A 153 -19.67 -3.50 -10.13
N MET A 154 -19.47 -2.67 -9.10
CA MET A 154 -18.65 -3.05 -7.94
C MET A 154 -19.15 -4.32 -7.26
N LYS A 155 -20.48 -4.48 -7.14
CA LYS A 155 -21.06 -5.72 -6.60
C LYS A 155 -20.63 -6.97 -7.37
N GLN A 156 -20.59 -6.89 -8.70
CA GLN A 156 -20.16 -8.01 -9.54
C GLN A 156 -18.66 -8.27 -9.39
N ILE A 157 -17.83 -7.21 -9.27
CA ILE A 157 -16.40 -7.36 -8.95
C ILE A 157 -16.23 -8.16 -7.65
N MET A 158 -16.98 -7.80 -6.60
CA MET A 158 -16.90 -8.51 -5.32
C MET A 158 -17.33 -9.97 -5.42
N TYR A 159 -18.41 -10.28 -6.15
CA TYR A 159 -18.81 -11.68 -6.38
C TYR A 159 -17.76 -12.46 -7.18
N ASN A 160 -17.14 -11.83 -8.17
CA ASN A 160 -16.06 -12.46 -8.94
C ASN A 160 -14.86 -12.78 -8.03
N MET A 161 -14.45 -11.84 -7.16
CA MET A 161 -13.40 -12.08 -6.18
C MET A 161 -13.77 -13.17 -5.16
N LEU A 162 -15.00 -13.15 -4.63
CA LEU A 162 -15.52 -14.18 -3.72
C LEU A 162 -15.50 -15.58 -4.36
N SER A 163 -15.83 -15.70 -5.64
CA SER A 163 -15.79 -16.98 -6.36
C SER A 163 -14.38 -17.62 -6.38
N LEU A 164 -13.33 -16.81 -6.17
CA LEU A 164 -11.93 -17.24 -6.19
C LEU A 164 -11.31 -17.31 -4.78
N SER A 165 -11.94 -16.72 -3.76
CA SER A 165 -11.44 -16.70 -2.39
C SER A 165 -11.68 -18.04 -1.66
N SER A 166 -11.19 -18.17 -0.42
CA SER A 166 -11.50 -19.31 0.45
C SER A 166 -12.84 -19.18 1.17
N GLU A 167 -13.55 -18.07 0.98
CA GLU A 167 -14.76 -17.77 1.73
C GLU A 167 -15.98 -18.56 1.22
N THR A 168 -16.91 -18.82 2.14
CA THR A 168 -18.28 -19.21 1.79
C THR A 168 -19.11 -17.93 1.72
N TYR A 169 -19.89 -17.76 0.66
CA TYR A 169 -20.62 -16.53 0.41
C TYR A 169 -22.01 -16.81 -0.16
N THR A 170 -22.91 -15.83 -0.02
CA THR A 170 -24.21 -15.84 -0.67
C THR A 170 -24.08 -15.16 -2.02
N ASP A 171 -24.44 -15.82 -3.12
CA ASP A 171 -24.45 -15.20 -4.45
C ASP A 171 -25.62 -14.21 -4.64
N ALA A 172 -25.68 -13.57 -5.81
CA ALA A 172 -26.71 -12.58 -6.14
C ALA A 172 -28.13 -13.18 -6.14
N GLU A 173 -28.27 -14.49 -6.33
CA GLU A 173 -29.52 -15.23 -6.30
C GLU A 173 -29.89 -15.76 -4.91
N GLY A 174 -29.07 -15.48 -3.88
CA GLY A 174 -29.34 -15.89 -2.50
C GLY A 174 -28.85 -17.30 -2.15
N LYS A 175 -28.04 -17.95 -3.00
CA LYS A 175 -27.55 -19.31 -2.76
C LYS A 175 -26.17 -19.28 -2.11
N GLN A 176 -25.94 -20.24 -1.20
CA GLN A 176 -24.62 -20.44 -0.62
C GLN A 176 -23.66 -21.05 -1.65
N GLN A 177 -22.50 -20.42 -1.80
CA GLN A 177 -21.40 -20.83 -2.66
C GLN A 177 -20.11 -20.92 -1.84
N LYS A 178 -19.14 -21.69 -2.33
CA LYS A 178 -17.78 -21.72 -1.78
C LYS A 178 -16.79 -21.37 -2.88
N GLY A 179 -15.93 -20.39 -2.62
CA GLY A 179 -14.91 -19.97 -3.57
C GLY A 179 -13.82 -21.04 -3.78
N LYS A 180 -12.99 -20.83 -4.81
CA LYS A 180 -11.94 -21.79 -5.23
C LYS A 180 -10.75 -21.89 -4.26
N GLY A 181 -10.63 -21.00 -3.27
CA GLY A 181 -9.55 -21.03 -2.28
C GLY A 181 -8.18 -20.58 -2.80
N LEU A 182 -8.14 -19.67 -3.78
CA LEU A 182 -6.88 -19.16 -4.33
C LEU A 182 -6.19 -18.13 -3.42
N PHE A 183 -6.97 -17.44 -2.58
CA PHE A 183 -6.53 -16.50 -1.55
C PHE A 183 -7.54 -16.46 -0.39
N LYS A 184 -7.19 -15.85 0.76
CA LYS A 184 -8.06 -15.89 1.96
C LYS A 184 -9.06 -14.75 2.06
N HIS A 185 -8.61 -13.50 2.01
CA HIS A 185 -9.44 -12.31 2.26
C HIS A 185 -9.38 -11.28 1.12
N ILE A 186 -10.45 -10.50 0.99
CA ILE A 186 -10.60 -9.47 -0.06
C ILE A 186 -10.17 -8.10 0.46
N SER A 187 -9.41 -7.38 -0.37
CA SER A 187 -9.10 -5.94 -0.21
C SER A 187 -9.27 -5.21 -1.55
N LEU A 188 -9.33 -3.87 -1.50
CA LEU A 188 -9.47 -2.99 -2.65
C LEU A 188 -8.48 -1.83 -2.56
N SER A 189 -7.91 -1.42 -3.69
CA SER A 189 -7.05 -0.24 -3.79
C SER A 189 -7.65 0.84 -4.70
N GLU A 190 -7.44 2.11 -4.35
CA GLU A 190 -7.81 3.29 -5.16
C GLU A 190 -9.31 3.36 -5.54
N VAL A 191 -10.17 2.95 -4.62
CA VAL A 191 -11.64 3.04 -4.73
C VAL A 191 -12.20 4.24 -3.98
N GLY A 192 -13.23 4.88 -4.53
CA GLY A 192 -13.95 5.98 -3.89
C GLY A 192 -14.97 5.52 -2.84
N LEU A 193 -15.56 6.46 -2.09
CA LEU A 193 -16.50 6.16 -0.99
C LEU A 193 -17.68 5.27 -1.42
N ASP A 194 -18.31 5.58 -2.55
CA ASP A 194 -19.49 4.84 -3.01
C ASP A 194 -19.12 3.41 -3.42
N SER A 195 -17.98 3.24 -4.08
CA SER A 195 -17.40 1.93 -4.38
C SER A 195 -17.14 1.11 -3.11
N ILE A 196 -16.62 1.73 -2.05
CA ILE A 196 -16.38 1.04 -0.77
C ILE A 196 -17.71 0.61 -0.13
N LYS A 197 -18.73 1.48 -0.13
CA LYS A 197 -20.08 1.14 0.38
C LYS A 197 -20.72 0.01 -0.39
N GLU A 198 -20.62 0.03 -1.73
CA GLU A 198 -21.12 -1.06 -2.56
C GLU A 198 -20.38 -2.36 -2.28
N ALA A 199 -19.06 -2.33 -2.18
CA ALA A 199 -18.24 -3.51 -1.93
C ALA A 199 -18.58 -4.18 -0.59
N THR A 200 -18.64 -3.37 0.48
CA THR A 200 -18.96 -3.82 1.84
C THR A 200 -20.40 -4.30 2.00
N SER A 201 -21.31 -3.92 1.10
CA SER A 201 -22.67 -4.48 1.05
C SER A 201 -22.72 -5.92 0.52
N VAL A 202 -21.66 -6.38 -0.15
CA VAL A 202 -21.56 -7.72 -0.75
C VAL A 202 -20.68 -8.64 0.07
N ALA A 203 -19.46 -8.18 0.39
CA ALA A 203 -18.48 -9.01 1.09
C ALA A 203 -17.76 -8.22 2.18
N PRO A 204 -17.30 -8.91 3.24
CA PRO A 204 -16.41 -8.30 4.21
C PRO A 204 -15.08 -7.88 3.55
N VAL A 205 -14.65 -6.64 3.78
CA VAL A 205 -13.39 -6.07 3.23
C VAL A 205 -12.34 -5.99 4.34
N ALA A 206 -11.16 -6.56 4.10
CA ALA A 206 -10.08 -6.64 5.10
C ALA A 206 -9.42 -5.28 5.36
N PHE A 207 -9.25 -4.47 4.34
CA PHE A 207 -8.82 -3.07 4.40
C PHE A 207 -9.04 -2.43 3.03
N VAL A 208 -8.80 -1.12 2.93
CA VAL A 208 -8.64 -0.44 1.63
C VAL A 208 -7.28 0.23 1.56
N GLU A 209 -6.60 0.17 0.42
CA GLU A 209 -5.31 0.86 0.24
C GLU A 209 -5.45 2.11 -0.62
N LEU A 210 -5.07 3.26 -0.06
CA LEU A 210 -5.26 4.58 -0.65
C LEU A 210 -4.03 5.46 -0.46
N GLU A 211 -3.75 6.37 -1.40
CA GLU A 211 -2.69 7.37 -1.19
C GLU A 211 -3.15 8.34 -0.11
N VAL A 212 -2.43 8.38 1.01
CA VAL A 212 -2.69 9.32 2.10
C VAL A 212 -1.35 9.82 2.65
N SER A 213 -1.18 11.13 2.67
CA SER A 213 0.04 11.80 3.15
C SER A 213 -0.26 13.25 3.49
N PRO A 214 0.69 14.03 4.05
CA PRO A 214 0.52 15.47 4.23
C PRO A 214 0.18 16.24 2.94
N TRP A 215 0.51 15.69 1.76
CA TRP A 215 0.17 16.26 0.45
C TRP A 215 -1.04 15.59 -0.20
N GLU A 216 -1.68 14.63 0.49
CA GLU A 216 -2.76 13.87 -0.08
C GLU A 216 -3.84 13.55 0.95
N LEU A 217 -4.89 14.38 0.93
CA LEU A 217 -5.97 14.38 1.92
C LEU A 217 -7.30 13.93 1.33
N GLU A 218 -7.33 13.47 0.08
CA GLU A 218 -8.58 13.20 -0.61
C GLU A 218 -9.44 12.13 0.08
N ALA A 219 -8.81 11.13 0.70
CA ALA A 219 -9.52 10.15 1.53
C ALA A 219 -10.27 10.79 2.72
N PHE A 220 -9.74 11.86 3.31
CA PHE A 220 -10.44 12.63 4.34
C PHE A 220 -11.55 13.48 3.72
N ASN A 221 -11.24 14.20 2.64
CA ASN A 221 -12.17 15.13 2.00
C ASN A 221 -13.43 14.45 1.46
N GLN A 222 -13.31 13.21 0.98
CA GLN A 222 -14.42 12.41 0.46
C GLN A 222 -15.18 11.65 1.55
N GLY A 223 -14.82 11.78 2.84
CA GLY A 223 -15.47 11.05 3.93
C GLY A 223 -15.13 9.55 3.97
N ILE A 224 -14.10 9.09 3.26
CA ILE A 224 -13.68 7.69 3.25
C ILE A 224 -13.12 7.30 4.61
N VAL A 225 -12.27 8.15 5.20
CA VAL A 225 -11.70 7.90 6.54
C VAL A 225 -12.79 7.77 7.60
N GLU A 226 -13.80 8.65 7.57
CA GLU A 226 -14.93 8.61 8.51
C GLU A 226 -15.77 7.34 8.36
N TYR A 227 -16.08 6.97 7.11
CA TYR A 227 -16.82 5.75 6.83
C TYR A 227 -16.05 4.49 7.26
N CYS A 228 -14.77 4.39 6.89
CA CYS A 228 -13.90 3.28 7.24
C CYS A 228 -13.72 3.14 8.76
N SER A 229 -13.59 4.26 9.50
CA SER A 229 -13.57 4.26 10.97
C SER A 229 -14.87 3.67 11.54
N SER A 230 -16.02 4.16 11.07
CA SER A 230 -17.33 3.65 11.50
C SER A 230 -17.54 2.17 11.17
N ALA A 231 -17.05 1.73 10.00
CA ALA A 231 -17.15 0.36 9.53
C ALA A 231 -16.05 -0.58 10.08
N LYS A 232 -15.08 -0.05 10.84
CA LYS A 232 -13.90 -0.77 11.35
C LYS A 232 -13.08 -1.43 10.22
N ILE A 233 -12.86 -0.69 9.15
CA ILE A 233 -12.05 -1.11 8.00
C ILE A 233 -10.76 -0.29 8.02
N PRO A 234 -9.59 -0.90 8.24
CA PRO A 234 -8.32 -0.19 8.15
C PRO A 234 -8.09 0.41 6.77
N ILE A 235 -7.36 1.52 6.74
CA ILE A 235 -6.87 2.15 5.51
C ILE A 235 -5.35 2.00 5.50
N LEU A 236 -4.82 1.22 4.56
CA LEU A 236 -3.38 1.20 4.28
C LEU A 236 -3.03 2.48 3.51
N ALA A 237 -2.30 3.38 4.16
CA ALA A 237 -1.92 4.67 3.61
C ALA A 237 -0.60 4.53 2.84
N TYR A 238 -0.68 4.30 1.53
CA TYR A 238 0.52 4.17 0.69
C TYR A 238 1.10 5.54 0.30
N SER A 239 2.41 5.54 -0.03
CA SER A 239 3.20 6.78 -0.22
C SER A 239 3.14 7.79 0.95
N PRO A 240 3.17 7.34 2.21
CA PRO A 240 2.93 8.22 3.36
C PRO A 240 4.03 9.28 3.54
N THR A 241 5.20 9.08 2.91
CA THR A 241 6.34 10.00 2.94
C THR A 241 6.29 11.09 1.87
N GLY A 242 5.18 11.22 1.14
CA GLY A 242 5.07 12.16 0.01
C GLY A 242 6.04 11.82 -1.11
N LYS A 243 6.09 10.54 -1.52
CA LYS A 243 7.03 10.01 -2.54
C LYS A 243 8.52 10.27 -2.21
N GLY A 244 8.85 10.42 -0.93
CA GLY A 244 10.20 10.64 -0.43
C GLY A 244 10.48 12.07 0.05
N MET A 245 9.57 13.02 -0.12
CA MET A 245 9.77 14.41 0.34
C MET A 245 10.06 14.49 1.85
N LEU A 246 9.40 13.69 2.69
CA LEU A 246 9.66 13.66 4.14
C LEU A 246 11.01 13.05 4.55
N THR A 247 11.74 12.45 3.61
CA THR A 247 13.07 11.89 3.94
C THR A 247 14.15 12.95 3.97
N GLY A 248 13.89 14.14 3.37
CA GLY A 248 14.86 15.22 3.22
C GLY A 248 15.96 14.94 2.19
N THR A 249 15.90 13.83 1.45
CA THR A 249 16.90 13.49 0.42
C THR A 249 16.58 14.04 -0.96
N ILE A 250 15.32 14.44 -1.21
CA ILE A 250 14.89 15.02 -2.49
C ILE A 250 14.81 16.54 -2.32
N LYS A 251 15.74 17.26 -2.94
CA LYS A 251 15.82 18.73 -2.97
C LYS A 251 15.61 19.26 -4.39
N SER A 252 15.99 18.50 -5.40
CA SER A 252 15.69 18.75 -6.80
C SER A 252 15.33 17.45 -7.53
N LEU A 253 14.92 17.58 -8.79
CA LEU A 253 14.74 16.43 -9.69
C LEU A 253 16.02 15.60 -9.86
N ASP A 254 17.20 16.21 -9.72
CA ASP A 254 18.49 15.55 -9.91
C ASP A 254 18.83 14.55 -8.81
N ASP A 255 18.16 14.64 -7.65
CA ASP A 255 18.28 13.67 -6.57
C ASP A 255 17.54 12.34 -6.87
N LEU A 256 16.78 12.27 -7.97
CA LEU A 256 16.09 11.07 -8.42
C LEU A 256 16.93 10.34 -9.50
N PRO A 257 16.92 8.99 -9.54
CA PRO A 257 17.50 8.25 -10.66
C PRO A 257 16.91 8.70 -12.01
N GLU A 258 17.69 8.64 -13.09
CA GLU A 258 17.29 9.13 -14.42
C GLU A 258 15.99 8.47 -14.93
N ASN A 259 15.82 7.17 -14.69
CA ASN A 259 14.65 6.39 -15.11
C ASN A 259 13.55 6.29 -14.03
N ASP A 260 13.60 7.12 -12.99
CA ASP A 260 12.61 7.08 -11.90
C ASP A 260 11.28 7.71 -12.35
N ILE A 261 10.18 6.96 -12.20
CA ILE A 261 8.82 7.41 -12.57
C ILE A 261 8.42 8.74 -11.91
N ARG A 262 9.00 9.05 -10.74
CA ARG A 262 8.74 10.28 -10.00
C ARG A 262 9.17 11.51 -10.76
N ARG A 263 10.15 11.40 -11.67
CA ARG A 263 10.56 12.48 -12.58
C ARG A 263 9.46 12.91 -13.55
N HIS A 264 8.36 12.15 -13.67
CA HIS A 264 7.21 12.49 -14.52
C HIS A 264 5.95 12.87 -13.72
N MET A 265 6.05 13.01 -12.39
CA MET A 265 4.93 13.43 -11.54
C MET A 265 4.91 14.96 -11.42
N ASP A 266 3.75 15.57 -11.69
CA ASP A 266 3.59 17.04 -11.65
C ASP A 266 4.02 17.62 -10.29
N ARG A 267 3.67 16.95 -9.18
CA ARG A 267 4.03 17.35 -7.80
C ARG A 267 5.54 17.43 -7.54
N LEU A 268 6.33 16.70 -8.32
CA LEU A 268 7.79 16.62 -8.17
C LEU A 268 8.54 17.37 -9.28
N GLN A 269 7.83 18.08 -10.17
CA GLN A 269 8.44 18.98 -11.15
C GLN A 269 8.96 20.26 -10.50
N SER A 270 10.02 20.85 -11.05
CA SER A 270 10.80 21.98 -10.52
C SER A 270 10.06 22.91 -9.54
N GLU A 271 9.22 23.83 -10.04
CA GLU A 271 8.55 24.82 -9.18
C GLU A 271 7.53 24.21 -8.21
N ASN A 272 6.92 23.08 -8.58
CA ASN A 272 5.99 22.37 -7.72
C ASN A 272 6.73 21.70 -6.57
N LEU A 273 7.86 21.05 -6.83
CA LEU A 273 8.71 20.42 -5.83
C LEU A 273 9.18 21.46 -4.81
N ALA A 274 9.69 22.60 -5.27
CA ALA A 274 10.13 23.68 -4.38
C ALA A 274 9.02 24.11 -3.40
N LYS A 275 7.80 24.34 -3.89
CA LYS A 275 6.63 24.65 -3.07
C LYS A 275 6.29 23.51 -2.11
N ASN A 276 6.23 22.28 -2.60
CA ASN A 276 5.87 21.11 -1.78
C ASN A 276 6.90 20.81 -0.68
N LEU A 277 8.18 21.14 -0.89
CA LEU A 277 9.22 21.02 0.11
C LEU A 277 9.10 22.04 1.24
N GLU A 278 8.35 23.13 1.08
CA GLU A 278 8.03 24.04 2.19
C GLU A 278 7.29 23.28 3.31
N LEU A 279 6.30 22.44 2.97
CA LEU A 279 5.64 21.59 3.95
C LEU A 279 6.60 20.56 4.56
N ALA A 280 7.49 19.95 3.78
CA ALA A 280 8.49 19.03 4.32
C ALA A 280 9.43 19.71 5.32
N ASN A 281 9.79 20.98 5.09
CA ASN A 281 10.62 21.78 5.98
C ASN A 281 9.90 22.14 7.29
N GLU A 282 8.59 22.33 7.27
CA GLU A 282 7.76 22.50 8.47
C GLU A 282 7.77 21.23 9.33
N PHE A 283 7.57 20.06 8.71
CA PHE A 283 7.71 18.77 9.40
C PHE A 283 9.10 18.58 9.98
N LYS A 284 10.15 18.96 9.24
CA LYS A 284 11.54 18.91 9.72
C LYS A 284 11.76 19.79 10.94
N THR A 285 11.22 21.00 10.92
CA THR A 285 11.34 21.95 12.04
C THR A 285 10.64 21.42 13.29
N LEU A 286 9.41 20.92 13.15
CA LEU A 286 8.65 20.36 14.26
C LEU A 286 9.25 19.05 14.79
N ALA A 287 9.82 18.22 13.92
CA ALA A 287 10.48 16.98 14.31
C ALA A 287 11.72 17.24 15.19
N ALA A 288 12.48 18.30 14.89
CA ALA A 288 13.63 18.73 15.69
C ALA A 288 13.23 19.39 17.03
N GLN A 289 12.02 19.96 17.10
CA GLN A 289 11.46 20.54 18.32
C GLN A 289 10.75 19.52 19.22
N HIS A 290 10.39 18.36 18.67
CA HIS A 290 9.74 17.27 19.41
C HIS A 290 10.67 16.71 20.50
N ASN A 291 10.09 16.22 21.61
CA ASN A 291 10.83 15.62 22.71
C ASN A 291 10.25 14.23 23.07
N PRO A 292 10.98 13.13 22.87
CA PRO A 292 12.33 13.05 22.29
C PRO A 292 12.35 13.49 20.81
N GLN A 293 13.51 13.91 20.31
CA GLN A 293 13.64 14.29 18.90
C GLN A 293 13.36 13.08 17.99
N VAL A 294 12.68 13.32 16.88
CA VAL A 294 12.30 12.30 15.89
C VAL A 294 12.71 12.75 14.49
N THR A 295 12.72 11.83 13.53
CA THR A 295 12.94 12.23 12.13
C THR A 295 11.68 12.84 11.50
N PRO A 296 11.79 13.63 10.42
CA PRO A 296 10.61 14.17 9.73
C PRO A 296 9.72 13.06 9.16
N THR A 297 10.32 11.93 8.77
CA THR A 297 9.58 10.74 8.34
C THR A 297 8.80 10.14 9.50
N GLN A 298 9.44 9.93 10.66
CA GLN A 298 8.76 9.42 11.85
C GLN A 298 7.60 10.32 12.29
N LEU A 299 7.80 11.65 12.29
CA LEU A 299 6.75 12.60 12.64
C LEU A 299 5.57 12.52 11.66
N GLY A 300 5.82 12.38 10.36
CA GLY A 300 4.76 12.22 9.36
C GLY A 300 3.97 10.93 9.48
N LEU A 301 4.65 9.82 9.78
CA LEU A 301 3.99 8.53 10.01
C LEU A 301 3.15 8.56 11.29
N ALA A 302 3.69 9.12 12.38
CA ALA A 302 2.97 9.32 13.63
C ALA A 302 1.74 10.24 13.46
N TRP A 303 1.87 11.29 12.63
CA TRP A 303 0.76 12.19 12.31
C TRP A 303 -0.39 11.47 11.61
N LEU A 304 -0.10 10.60 10.64
CA LEU A 304 -1.13 9.80 9.98
C LEU A 304 -1.86 8.89 10.98
N ILE A 305 -1.10 8.18 11.84
CA ILE A 305 -1.65 7.30 12.89
C ILE A 305 -2.52 8.09 13.87
N ALA A 306 -2.11 9.30 14.25
CA ALA A 306 -2.86 10.17 15.16
C ALA A 306 -4.05 10.87 14.50
N SER A 307 -4.14 10.85 13.16
CA SER A 307 -5.22 11.52 12.41
C SER A 307 -6.47 10.66 12.25
N SER A 308 -6.35 9.34 12.40
CA SER A 308 -7.48 8.42 12.47
C SER A 308 -7.06 7.08 13.06
N ASP A 309 -7.97 6.46 13.80
CA ASP A 309 -7.79 5.13 14.39
C ASP A 309 -7.59 4.03 13.33
N VAL A 310 -8.17 4.19 12.13
CA VAL A 310 -8.07 3.21 11.04
C VAL A 310 -6.89 3.40 10.10
N LEU A 311 -6.13 4.51 10.20
CA LEU A 311 -4.97 4.70 9.33
C LEU A 311 -3.78 3.85 9.76
N VAL A 312 -3.21 3.14 8.78
CA VAL A 312 -2.01 2.32 8.88
C VAL A 312 -1.05 2.73 7.76
N PRO A 313 -0.05 3.59 8.04
CA PRO A 313 0.94 3.96 7.04
C PRO A 313 1.69 2.75 6.47
N LEU A 314 1.90 2.78 5.15
CA LEU A 314 2.60 1.74 4.39
C LEU A 314 3.88 2.31 3.74
N PRO A 315 4.92 2.66 4.53
CA PRO A 315 6.21 3.06 3.98
C PRO A 315 6.95 1.85 3.39
N GLY A 316 7.73 2.09 2.34
CA GLY A 316 8.65 1.11 1.76
C GLY A 316 10.10 1.56 1.90
N THR A 317 11.02 0.61 2.04
CA THR A 317 12.47 0.87 2.07
C THR A 317 13.25 -0.41 1.80
N SER A 318 14.51 -0.28 1.36
CA SER A 318 15.47 -1.38 1.24
C SER A 318 16.52 -1.38 2.35
N LYS A 319 16.35 -0.56 3.40
CA LYS A 319 17.32 -0.44 4.50
C LYS A 319 16.69 -0.91 5.81
N ALA A 320 17.27 -1.93 6.43
CA ALA A 320 16.82 -2.48 7.71
C ALA A 320 16.67 -1.42 8.82
N SER A 321 17.63 -0.49 8.91
CA SER A 321 17.57 0.61 9.89
C SER A 321 16.35 1.52 9.67
N ARG A 322 15.97 1.80 8.42
CA ARG A 322 14.79 2.60 8.09
C ARG A 322 13.49 1.82 8.30
N ALA A 323 13.48 0.51 8.04
CA ALA A 323 12.31 -0.32 8.31
C ALA A 323 11.96 -0.30 9.80
N LYS A 324 12.98 -0.47 10.65
CA LYS A 324 12.85 -0.34 12.10
C LYS A 324 12.43 1.07 12.55
N GLU A 325 13.12 2.11 12.08
CA GLU A 325 12.80 3.52 12.41
C GLU A 325 11.35 3.88 12.04
N ASN A 326 10.87 3.40 10.88
CA ASN A 326 9.50 3.60 10.42
C ASN A 326 8.50 2.90 11.32
N ALA A 327 8.74 1.64 11.71
CA ALA A 327 7.86 0.89 12.61
C ALA A 327 7.75 1.58 13.98
N GLU A 328 8.86 2.05 14.53
CA GLU A 328 8.91 2.78 15.81
C GLU A 328 8.05 4.06 15.82
N SER A 329 7.70 4.60 14.65
CA SER A 329 6.80 5.77 14.55
C SER A 329 5.44 5.54 15.20
N ALA A 330 4.98 4.30 15.26
CA ALA A 330 3.71 3.95 15.90
C ALA A 330 3.69 4.15 17.43
N ASN A 331 4.86 4.28 18.06
CA ASN A 331 4.99 4.54 19.49
C ASN A 331 5.17 6.03 19.83
N ILE A 332 5.19 6.91 18.82
CA ILE A 332 5.41 8.34 19.04
C ILE A 332 4.09 8.98 19.46
N ASP A 333 4.04 9.47 20.70
CA ASP A 333 3.02 10.42 21.12
C ASP A 333 3.43 11.82 20.67
N LEU A 334 2.63 12.41 19.78
CA LEU A 334 2.86 13.76 19.27
C LEU A 334 2.58 14.83 20.34
N GLY A 335 1.73 14.53 21.32
CA GLY A 335 1.10 15.52 22.17
C GLY A 335 0.14 16.44 21.42
N GLN A 336 -0.75 17.10 22.17
CA GLN A 336 -1.81 17.94 21.59
C GLN A 336 -1.26 19.14 20.81
N GLU A 337 -0.17 19.74 21.30
CA GLU A 337 0.41 20.95 20.68
C GLU A 337 1.03 20.65 19.32
N THR A 338 1.91 19.65 19.23
CA THR A 338 2.55 19.28 17.96
C THR A 338 1.52 18.78 16.95
N LYS A 339 0.56 17.94 17.40
CA LYS A 339 -0.53 17.46 16.54
C LYS A 339 -1.32 18.63 15.96
N LYS A 340 -1.71 19.61 16.79
CA LYS A 340 -2.43 20.80 16.33
C LYS A 340 -1.61 21.62 15.32
N LYS A 341 -0.32 21.84 15.60
CA LYS A 341 0.57 22.56 14.66
C LYS A 341 0.66 21.86 13.32
N LEU A 342 0.81 20.54 13.31
CA LEU A 342 0.84 19.74 12.07
C LEU A 342 -0.49 19.82 11.32
N ASP A 343 -1.62 19.68 12.01
CA ASP A 343 -2.95 19.77 11.40
C ASP A 343 -3.19 21.14 10.75
N ASP A 344 -2.85 22.22 11.45
CA ASP A 344 -2.99 23.58 10.92
C ASP A 344 -2.11 23.78 9.67
N LYS A 345 -0.85 23.31 9.70
CA LYS A 345 0.07 23.40 8.55
C LYS A 345 -0.44 22.61 7.36
N VAL A 346 -0.83 21.35 7.56
CA VAL A 346 -1.34 20.48 6.50
C VAL A 346 -2.64 21.04 5.89
N LYS A 347 -3.58 21.50 6.73
CA LYS A 347 -4.86 22.06 6.27
C LYS A 347 -4.71 23.35 5.47
N GLN A 348 -3.74 24.20 5.83
CA GLN A 348 -3.49 25.47 5.14
C GLN A 348 -2.64 25.30 3.87
N PHE A 349 -1.92 24.18 3.75
CA PHE A 349 -0.98 23.97 2.68
C PHE A 349 -1.69 23.66 1.35
N LYS A 350 -1.42 24.46 0.32
CA LYS A 350 -1.90 24.19 -1.04
C LYS A 350 -0.84 23.41 -1.81
N VAL A 351 -1.10 22.12 -2.00
CA VAL A 351 -0.24 21.22 -2.78
C VAL A 351 -0.09 21.72 -4.21
N ALA A 352 1.15 21.80 -4.68
CA ALA A 352 1.47 22.24 -6.04
C ALA A 352 1.60 21.05 -6.99
N GLY A 353 0.93 21.09 -8.14
CA GLY A 353 0.90 19.99 -9.11
C GLY A 353 0.02 18.80 -8.69
N GLY A 354 -0.45 18.03 -9.67
CA GLY A 354 -1.19 16.79 -9.41
C GLY A 354 -0.29 15.61 -9.03
N ARG A 355 -0.90 14.52 -8.51
CA ARG A 355 -0.16 13.28 -8.14
C ARG A 355 0.67 12.70 -9.28
N TYR A 356 0.08 12.70 -10.47
CA TYR A 356 0.67 12.22 -11.73
C TYR A 356 0.68 13.35 -12.75
N ASN A 357 1.23 13.16 -13.95
CA ASN A 357 1.06 14.12 -15.04
C ASN A 357 -0.35 14.08 -15.65
N GLU A 358 -0.67 15.07 -16.49
CA GLU A 358 -1.98 15.19 -17.14
C GLU A 358 -2.36 13.95 -17.96
N ASN A 359 -1.42 13.40 -18.74
CA ASN A 359 -1.67 12.22 -19.54
C ASN A 359 -2.08 11.03 -18.68
N ALA A 360 -1.36 10.78 -17.59
CA ALA A 360 -1.65 9.70 -16.66
C ALA A 360 -3.01 9.91 -15.97
N ARG A 361 -3.35 11.14 -15.56
CA ARG A 361 -4.67 11.44 -14.96
C ARG A 361 -5.85 11.21 -15.90
N LYS A 362 -5.68 11.39 -17.22
CA LYS A 362 -6.75 11.13 -18.21
C LYS A 362 -7.07 9.64 -18.37
N HIS A 363 -6.11 8.76 -18.06
CA HIS A 363 -6.20 7.33 -18.34
C HIS A 363 -6.26 6.46 -17.08
N MET A 364 -5.94 6.99 -15.90
CA MET A 364 -6.07 6.28 -14.63
C MET A 364 -7.36 6.69 -13.92
N ALA A 365 -8.23 5.71 -13.70
CA ALA A 365 -9.34 5.85 -12.76
C ALA A 365 -8.79 5.72 -11.32
N LEU A 366 -8.56 6.85 -10.67
CA LEU A 366 -8.32 6.93 -9.24
C LEU A 366 -9.64 7.28 -8.56
N TRP A 367 -9.86 6.79 -7.34
CA TRP A 367 -11.09 7.04 -6.57
C TRP A 367 -12.35 6.49 -7.25
N GLY A 368 -12.14 5.43 -8.05
CA GLY A 368 -13.08 4.69 -8.89
C GLY A 368 -14.56 4.97 -8.66
#